data_AF-A0A2W7B1B4-F1
#
_entry.id   AF-A0A2W7B1B4-F1
#
_cell.length_a   1.000
_cell.length_b   1.000
_cell.length_c   1.000
_cell.angle_alpha   90.00
_cell.angle_beta   90.00
_cell.angle_gamma   90.00
#
_symmetry.space_group_name_H-M   'P 1'
#
loop_
_entity.id
_entity.type
_entity.pdbx_description
1 polymer ?
#
loop_
_entity_poly.entity_id
_entity_poly.type
_entity_poly.pdbx_seq_one_letter_code
_entity_poly.pdbx_strand_id
1 'polypeptide(L)' 'MQSLEQRQATDWEFVEVWTDATSRVPYLLVLVADREGYKIYDPKEDYRQVFAAPTYEEAKLWLAEDEYERVDGRLTDT' A
#
# COMPACT_ATOMS: atom_id res chain seq x y z
N MET A 1 -3.30 24.23 12.89
CA MET A 1 -4.07 23.57 11.81
C MET A 1 -3.53 24.05 10.49
N GLN A 2 -2.71 23.25 9.81
CA GLN A 2 -2.34 23.54 8.43
C GLN A 2 -3.53 23.17 7.53
N SER A 3 -3.87 24.03 6.57
CA SER A 3 -5.03 23.84 5.69
C SER A 3 -4.81 22.67 4.74
N LEU A 4 -5.91 22.04 4.32
CA LEU A 4 -5.97 20.96 3.33
C LEU A 4 -5.42 21.34 1.94
N GLU A 5 -4.92 22.56 1.76
CA GLU A 5 -4.49 23.15 0.50
C GLU A 5 -2.98 23.09 0.27
N GLN A 6 -2.20 22.63 1.25
CA GLN A 6 -0.82 22.19 1.00
C GLN A 6 -0.80 20.72 0.59
N ARG A 7 -1.59 20.35 -0.42
CA ARG A 7 -1.36 19.08 -1.12
C ARG A 7 -0.06 19.28 -1.88
N GLN A 8 1.06 18.80 -1.33
CA GLN A 8 2.27 18.56 -2.10
C GLN A 8 1.85 17.88 -3.40
N ALA A 9 2.39 18.34 -4.53
CA ALA A 9 2.25 17.62 -5.79
C ALA A 9 2.62 16.17 -5.49
N THR A 10 1.65 15.28 -5.62
CA THR A 10 1.86 13.88 -5.32
C THR A 10 2.62 13.29 -6.51
N ASP A 11 3.85 12.87 -6.28
CA ASP A 11 4.71 12.26 -7.32
C ASP A 11 4.36 10.78 -7.60
N TRP A 12 3.27 10.27 -7.02
CA TRP A 12 2.80 8.90 -7.26
C TRP A 12 2.00 8.78 -8.55
N GLU A 13 2.23 7.68 -9.27
CA GLU A 13 1.53 7.29 -10.49
C GLU A 13 0.24 6.53 -10.17
N PHE A 14 0.32 5.60 -9.21
CA PHE A 14 -0.84 4.92 -8.65
C PHE A 14 -0.59 4.46 -7.20
N VAL A 15 -1.69 4.14 -6.52
CA VAL A 15 -1.68 3.58 -5.17
C VAL A 15 -2.60 2.37 -5.14
N GLU A 16 -2.15 1.30 -4.51
CA GLU A 16 -2.95 0.11 -4.21
C GLU A 16 -3.00 -0.12 -2.70
N VAL A 17 -4.15 -0.61 -2.23
CA VAL A 17 -4.30 -1.10 -0.87
C VAL A 17 -4.25 -2.62 -0.90
N TRP A 18 -3.45 -3.18 -0.02
CA TRP A 18 -3.25 -4.61 0.14
C TRP A 18 -3.65 -5.00 1.55
N THR A 19 -4.34 -6.13 1.69
CA THR A 19 -4.92 -6.53 2.96
C THR A 19 -4.52 -7.95 3.34
N ASP A 20 -4.21 -8.16 4.61
CA ASP A 20 -4.31 -9.46 5.24
C ASP A 20 -5.66 -9.52 5.97
N ALA A 21 -6.57 -10.35 5.45
CA ALA A 21 -7.93 -10.53 5.98
C ALA A 21 -8.07 -11.72 6.93
N THR A 22 -6.97 -12.34 7.38
CA THR A 22 -7.00 -13.50 8.29
C THR A 22 -7.44 -13.12 9.71
N SER A 23 -7.37 -11.83 10.06
CA SER A 23 -7.75 -11.31 11.38
C SER A 23 -9.12 -10.63 11.38
N ARG A 24 -9.71 -10.45 12.57
CA ARG A 24 -11.05 -9.84 12.75
C ARG A 24 -11.17 -8.44 12.15
N VAL A 25 -10.08 -7.68 12.13
CA VAL A 25 -9.99 -6.36 11.49
C VAL A 25 -8.84 -6.47 10.49
N PRO A 26 -9.10 -6.43 9.18
CA PRO A 26 -8.05 -6.66 8.19
C PRO A 26 -6.88 -5.69 8.37
N TYR A 27 -5.67 -6.23 8.27
CA TYR A 27 -4.45 -5.42 8.31
C TYR A 27 -4.13 -4.89 6.93
N LEU A 28 -3.64 -3.65 6.83
CA LEU A 28 -3.47 -2.96 5.55
C LEU A 28 -2.02 -2.53 5.33
N LEU A 29 -1.55 -2.76 4.11
CA LEU A 29 -0.35 -2.13 3.55
C LEU A 29 -0.73 -1.30 2.32
N VAL A 30 0.07 -0.28 2.04
CA VAL A 30 -0.13 0.62 0.91
C VAL A 30 1.04 0.50 -0.04
N LEU A 31 0.78 0.03 -1.26
CA LEU A 31 1.75 0.05 -2.34
C LEU A 31 1.59 1.36 -3.11
N VAL A 32 2.68 2.11 -3.24
CA VAL A 32 2.75 3.36 -4.01
C VAL A 32 3.72 3.14 -5.16
N ALA A 33 3.25 3.36 -6.38
CA ALA A 33 4.11 3.46 -7.55
C ALA A 33 4.43 4.93 -7.78
N ASP A 34 5.71 5.24 -7.97
CA ASP A 34 6.18 6.57 -8.36
C ASP A 34 7.31 6.44 -9.39
N ARG A 35 7.92 7.57 -9.77
CA ARG A 35 8.98 7.62 -10.78
C ARG A 35 10.24 6.83 -10.40
N GLU A 36 10.42 6.50 -9.13
CA GLU A 36 11.57 5.75 -8.63
C GLU A 36 11.30 4.25 -8.51
N GLY A 37 10.04 3.82 -8.65
CA GLY A 37 9.63 2.43 -8.59
C GLY A 37 8.43 2.22 -7.66
N TYR A 38 8.48 1.13 -6.90
CA TYR A 38 7.35 0.65 -6.10
C TYR A 38 7.77 0.59 -4.63
N LYS A 39 7.02 1.25 -3.76
CA LYS A 39 7.30 1.36 -2.33
C LYS A 39 6.09 0.87 -1.55
N ILE A 40 6.32 0.04 -0.54
CA ILE A 40 5.28 -0.46 0.35
C ILE A 40 5.41 0.25 1.69
N TYR A 41 4.31 0.83 2.14
CA TYR A 41 4.22 1.58 3.38
C TYR A 41 3.27 0.90 4.35
N ASP A 42 3.65 0.96 5.63
CA ASP A 42 2.85 0.48 6.75
C ASP A 42 2.18 1.67 7.47
N PRO A 43 0.85 1.86 7.34
CA PRO A 43 0.15 2.94 8.02
C PRO A 43 0.18 2.84 9.57
N LYS A 44 0.36 1.66 10.15
CA LYS A 44 0.44 1.47 11.61
C LYS A 44 1.78 1.95 12.15
N GLU A 45 2.82 1.94 11.34
CA GLU A 45 4.16 2.44 11.69
C GLU A 45 4.42 3.87 11.16
N ASP A 46 3.42 4.76 11.27
CA ASP A 46 3.50 6.17 10.82
C ASP A 46 3.86 6.28 9.31
N TYR A 47 3.27 5.41 8.49
CA TYR A 47 3.60 5.29 7.06
C TYR A 47 5.09 5.06 6.81
N ARG A 48 5.73 4.24 7.65
CA ARG A 48 7.10 3.80 7.40
C ARG A 48 7.15 2.95 6.12
N GLN A 49 8.17 3.19 5.29
CA GLN A 49 8.50 2.32 4.16
C GLN A 49 9.04 0.98 4.70
N VAL A 50 8.33 -0.11 4.44
CA VAL A 50 8.72 -1.47 4.87
C VAL A 50 9.43 -2.25 3.75
N PHE A 51 9.17 -1.88 2.49
CA PHE A 51 9.79 -2.51 1.34
C PHE A 51 9.86 -1.56 0.13
N ALA A 52 10.78 -1.80 -0.79
CA ALA A 52 10.86 -1.12 -2.08
C ALA A 52 11.41 -2.06 -3.16
N ALA A 53 10.89 -1.93 -4.37
CA ALA A 53 11.29 -2.72 -5.53
C ALA A 53 11.32 -1.89 -6.82
N PRO A 54 12.20 -2.26 -7.77
CA PRO A 54 12.25 -1.64 -9.10
C PRO A 54 11.06 -2.03 -9.99
N THR A 55 10.38 -3.13 -9.71
CA THR A 55 9.28 -3.65 -10.55
C THR A 55 8.03 -3.92 -9.72
N TYR A 56 6.87 -3.80 -10.38
CA TYR A 56 5.57 -4.09 -9.76
C TYR A 56 5.50 -5.54 -9.28
N GLU A 57 6.00 -6.48 -10.08
CA GLU A 57 5.92 -7.91 -9.76
C GLU A 57 6.75 -8.30 -8.55
N GLU A 58 7.88 -7.64 -8.30
CA GLU A 58 8.68 -7.85 -7.08
C GLU A 58 7.96 -7.33 -5.83
N ALA A 59 7.36 -6.14 -5.90
CA ALA A 59 6.56 -5.60 -4.80
C ALA A 59 5.33 -6.47 -4.52
N LYS A 60 4.66 -6.92 -5.59
CA LYS A 60 3.51 -7.82 -5.50
C LYS A 60 3.88 -9.19 -4.92
N LEU A 61 5.03 -9.77 -5.33
CA LEU A 61 5.49 -11.05 -4.81
C LEU A 61 5.74 -10.96 -3.31
N TRP A 62 6.41 -9.90 -2.85
CA TRP A 62 6.64 -9.66 -1.43
C TRP A 62 5.33 -9.59 -0.62
N LEU A 63 4.30 -8.92 -1.16
CA LEU A 63 2.98 -8.86 -0.52
C LEU A 63 2.29 -10.23 -0.48
N ALA A 64 2.33 -10.96 -1.59
CA ALA A 64 1.68 -12.26 -1.70
C ALA A 64 2.37 -13.35 -0.86
N GLU A 65 3.67 -13.23 -0.58
CA GLU A 65 4.41 -14.13 0.31
C GLU A 65 3.84 -14.13 1.74
N ASP A 66 3.37 -12.98 2.22
CA ASP A 66 2.75 -12.80 3.53
C ASP A 66 1.20 -12.87 3.48
N GLU A 67 0.63 -13.52 2.46
CA GLU A 67 -0.82 -13.72 2.27
C GLU A 67 -1.64 -12.42 2.09
N TYR A 68 -1.00 -11.29 1.76
CA TYR A 68 -1.76 -10.08 1.43
C TYR A 68 -2.44 -10.21 0.06
N GLU A 69 -3.68 -9.76 0.01
CA GLU A 69 -4.49 -9.68 -1.21
C GLU A 69 -4.75 -8.22 -1.60
N ARG A 70 -4.69 -7.93 -2.90
CA ARG A 70 -5.01 -6.60 -3.40
C ARG A 70 -6.51 -6.31 -3.22
N VAL A 71 -6.83 -5.16 -2.67
CA VAL A 71 -8.20 -4.71 -2.50
C VAL A 71 -8.71 -4.06 -3.78
N ASP A 72 -9.48 -4.80 -4.56
CA ASP A 72 -10.24 -4.27 -5.69
C ASP A 72 -11.66 -3.87 -5.23
N GLY A 73 -11.84 -2.59 -4.86
CA GLY A 73 -13.13 -2.06 -4.44
C GLY A 73 -13.47 -2.36 -2.99
N ARG A 74 -14.59 -3.06 -2.72
CA ARG A 74 -15.05 -3.40 -1.36
C ARG A 74 -14.80 -4.88 -1.08
N LEU A 75 -14.06 -5.17 -0.02
CA LEU A 75 -13.95 -6.52 0.53
C LEU A 75 -15.27 -6.91 1.21
N THR A 76 -15.77 -8.09 0.89
CA THR A 76 -16.93 -8.70 1.55
C THR A 76 -16.53 -10.05 2.10
N ASP A 77 -16.85 -10.29 3.37
CA ASP A 77 -16.84 -11.64 3.94
C ASP A 77 -17.86 -12.48 3.17
N THR A 78 -17.43 -13.56 2.52
CA THR A 78 -18.29 -14.42 1.68
C THR A 78 -18.58 -15.71 2.39
#